data_AF-A0A135LYC2-F1
#
_entry.id   AF-A0A135LYC2-F1
#
_cell.length_a   1.000
_cell.length_b   1.000
_cell.length_c   1.000
_cell.angle_alpha   90.00
_cell.angle_beta   90.00
_cell.angle_gamma   90.00
#
_symmetry.space_group_name_H-M   'P 1'
#
loop_
_entity.id
_entity.type
_entity.pdbx_description
1 polymer ?
#
loop_
_entity_poly.entity_id
_entity_poly.type
_entity_poly.pdbx_seq_one_letter_code
_entity_poly.pdbx_strand_id
1 'polypeptide(L)'
;MGYTHYYAIIGWDTPEWQKAWDQLIQDVPNIIKEARVPLSGPTDDEDTITPVINDPEDGIYLNGIRGNAHEPFILRKPGTWTFCKTARKPYDVVVSSILLRIWMLAPKNLDLGSDGGYEDWDEARDLCATLWPNEPTDGLWAQRNENTD
;
A
#
# COMPACT_ATOMS: atom_id res chain seq x y z
N MET A 1 13.50 15.40 5.24
CA MET A 1 12.18 15.00 5.79
C MET A 1 11.39 14.45 4.62
N GLY A 2 10.80 13.26 4.76
CA GLY A 2 10.13 12.55 3.67
C GLY A 2 8.67 12.26 4.03
N TYR A 3 7.80 12.28 3.01
CA TYR A 3 6.40 11.86 3.10
C TYR A 3 6.30 10.38 3.49
N THR A 4 5.55 10.08 4.54
CA THR A 4 5.52 8.78 5.21
C THR A 4 4.11 8.20 5.31
N HIS A 5 4.01 6.89 5.10
CA HIS A 5 2.83 6.09 5.44
C HIS A 5 3.16 5.15 6.60
N TYR A 6 2.27 5.06 7.58
CA TYR A 6 2.38 4.22 8.77
C TYR A 6 1.28 3.17 8.74
N TYR A 7 1.61 1.91 8.98
CA TYR A 7 0.61 0.85 8.88
C TYR A 7 0.90 -0.33 9.79
N ALA A 8 -0.18 -0.96 10.24
CA ALA A 8 -0.17 -2.30 10.83
C ALA A 8 -1.43 -3.06 10.42
N ILE A 9 -1.29 -4.37 10.26
CA ILE A 9 -2.43 -5.26 10.15
C ILE A 9 -2.82 -5.76 11.53
N ILE A 10 -4.07 -5.55 11.91
CA ILE A 10 -4.68 -6.05 13.12
C ILE A 10 -5.29 -7.41 12.83
N GLY A 11 -4.93 -8.43 13.63
CA GLY A 11 -5.54 -9.75 13.54
C GLY A 11 -5.14 -10.56 12.30
N TRP A 12 -3.83 -10.78 12.12
CA TRP A 12 -3.28 -11.59 11.01
C TRP A 12 -3.86 -12.99 10.85
N ASP A 13 -4.40 -13.55 11.92
CA ASP A 13 -4.97 -14.91 11.94
C ASP A 13 -6.50 -14.89 11.94
N THR A 14 -7.12 -13.71 11.79
CA THR A 14 -8.58 -13.59 11.65
C THR A 14 -9.03 -14.06 10.27
N PRO A 15 -10.18 -14.75 10.15
CA PRO A 15 -10.72 -15.17 8.86
C PRO A 15 -10.97 -14.01 7.90
N GLU A 16 -11.37 -12.85 8.44
CA GLU A 16 -11.60 -11.62 7.67
C GLU A 16 -10.32 -11.15 6.99
N TRP A 17 -9.22 -11.08 7.74
CA TRP A 17 -7.93 -10.69 7.18
C TRP A 17 -7.38 -11.74 6.21
N GLN A 18 -7.49 -13.03 6.53
CA GLN A 18 -7.01 -14.09 5.62
C GLN A 18 -7.70 -14.01 4.26
N LYS A 19 -9.01 -13.80 4.24
CA LYS A 19 -9.77 -13.59 2.99
C LYS A 19 -9.31 -12.32 2.25
N ALA A 20 -9.09 -11.23 2.97
CA ALA A 20 -8.62 -9.98 2.38
C ALA A 20 -7.19 -10.10 1.83
N TRP A 21 -6.31 -10.84 2.52
CA TRP A 21 -4.94 -11.11 2.10
C TRP A 21 -4.89 -11.89 0.79
N ASP A 22 -5.67 -12.97 0.68
CA ASP A 22 -5.76 -13.78 -0.54
C ASP A 22 -6.21 -12.95 -1.75
N GLN A 23 -7.16 -12.03 -1.54
CA GLN A 23 -7.62 -11.11 -2.59
C GLN A 23 -6.57 -10.04 -2.89
N LEU A 24 -5.91 -9.48 -1.87
CA LEU A 24 -4.88 -8.45 -2.04
C LEU A 24 -3.70 -8.97 -2.88
N ILE A 25 -3.23 -10.19 -2.64
CA ILE A 25 -2.16 -10.81 -3.44
C ILE A 25 -2.54 -10.92 -4.93
N GLN A 26 -3.81 -11.16 -5.23
CA GLN A 26 -4.31 -11.18 -6.62
C GLN A 26 -4.45 -9.78 -7.23
N ASP A 27 -4.71 -8.78 -6.39
CA ASP A 27 -4.98 -7.41 -6.79
C ASP A 27 -3.70 -6.59 -7.04
N VAL A 28 -2.63 -6.83 -6.28
CA VAL A 28 -1.34 -6.11 -6.38
C VAL A 28 -0.76 -6.09 -7.80
N PRO A 29 -0.74 -7.20 -8.58
CA PRO A 29 -0.27 -7.16 -9.97
C PRO A 29 -1.06 -6.20 -10.86
N ASN A 30 -2.37 -6.03 -10.62
CA ASN A 30 -3.21 -5.09 -11.37
C ASN A 30 -2.87 -3.64 -10.99
N ILE A 31 -2.62 -3.37 -9.70
CA ILE A 31 -2.15 -2.06 -9.23
C ILE A 31 -0.83 -1.70 -9.90
N ILE A 32 0.15 -2.60 -9.86
CA ILE A 32 1.48 -2.38 -10.46
C ILE A 32 1.36 -2.10 -11.96
N LYS A 33 0.54 -2.90 -12.66
CA LYS A 33 0.32 -2.76 -14.10
C LYS A 33 -0.35 -1.43 -14.45
N GLU A 34 -1.36 -1.02 -13.70
CA GLU A 34 -2.11 0.22 -13.97
C GLU A 34 -1.30 1.47 -13.62
N ALA A 35 -0.54 1.43 -12.52
CA ALA A 35 0.34 2.53 -12.12
C ALA A 35 1.41 2.86 -13.17
N ARG A 36 1.89 1.84 -13.92
CA ARG A 36 2.96 1.97 -14.93
C ARG A 36 4.24 2.64 -14.40
N VAL A 37 4.50 2.47 -13.11
CA VAL A 37 5.69 2.98 -12.44
C VAL A 37 6.77 1.89 -12.46
N PRO A 38 8.03 2.21 -12.81
CA PRO A 38 9.14 1.28 -12.67
C PRO A 38 9.41 0.97 -11.18
N LEU A 39 9.41 -0.31 -10.83
CA LEU A 39 9.64 -0.80 -9.47
C LEU A 39 10.86 -1.73 -9.42
N SER A 40 11.45 -1.82 -8.23
CA SER A 40 12.38 -2.88 -7.85
C SER A 40 11.84 -3.62 -6.64
N GLY A 41 12.25 -4.86 -6.45
CA GLY A 41 12.07 -5.60 -5.22
C GLY A 41 13.24 -5.42 -4.24
N PRO A 42 13.46 -6.40 -3.35
CA PRO A 42 14.55 -6.38 -2.39
C PRO A 42 15.92 -6.27 -3.07
N THR A 43 16.68 -5.27 -2.66
CA THR A 43 18.09 -5.05 -3.03
C THR A 43 18.70 -4.03 -2.08
N ASP A 44 19.97 -4.20 -1.75
CA ASP A 44 20.77 -3.20 -1.03
C ASP A 44 21.57 -2.29 -2.00
N ASP A 45 21.51 -2.60 -3.30
CA ASP A 45 22.16 -1.87 -4.38
C ASP A 45 21.10 -1.15 -5.24
N GLU A 46 21.13 0.19 -5.22
CA GLU A 46 20.19 1.06 -5.94
C GLU A 46 20.32 0.97 -7.47
N ASP A 47 21.47 0.50 -7.98
CA ASP A 47 21.69 0.31 -9.42
C ASP A 47 21.21 -1.06 -9.93
N THR A 48 20.94 -1.99 -9.02
CA THR A 48 20.40 -3.32 -9.34
C THR A 48 18.87 -3.29 -9.28
N ILE A 49 18.22 -3.68 -10.39
CA ILE A 49 16.76 -3.83 -10.44
C ILE A 49 16.43 -5.30 -10.24
N THR A 50 15.70 -5.62 -9.17
CA THR A 50 15.22 -6.97 -8.85
C THR A 50 13.70 -7.05 -9.01
N PRO A 51 13.13 -8.25 -9.23
CA PRO A 51 11.67 -8.42 -9.27
C PRO A 51 11.01 -8.06 -7.95
N VAL A 52 9.87 -7.38 -8.01
CA VAL A 52 8.97 -7.18 -6.86
C VAL A 52 8.54 -8.52 -6.28
N ILE A 53 8.48 -8.63 -4.95
CA ILE A 53 7.84 -9.78 -4.28
C ILE A 53 6.35 -9.46 -4.12
N ASN A 54 5.51 -10.39 -4.57
CA ASN A 54 4.07 -10.44 -4.31
C ASN A 54 3.67 -11.92 -4.22
N ASP A 55 3.82 -12.47 -3.03
CA ASP A 55 3.65 -13.90 -2.77
C ASP A 55 2.87 -14.10 -1.45
N PRO A 56 1.96 -15.10 -1.36
CA PRO A 56 1.19 -15.33 -0.13
C PRO A 56 2.04 -15.60 1.12
N GLU A 57 3.21 -16.24 0.96
CA GLU A 57 4.10 -16.63 2.04
C GLU A 57 5.16 -15.54 2.33
N ASP A 58 5.79 -15.00 1.28
CA ASP A 58 6.86 -13.99 1.42
C ASP A 58 6.33 -12.55 1.59
N GLY A 59 5.06 -12.32 1.24
CA GLY A 59 4.37 -11.05 1.34
C GLY A 59 4.54 -10.14 0.14
N ILE A 60 4.48 -8.84 0.39
CA ILE A 60 4.68 -7.79 -0.62
C ILE A 60 5.94 -7.02 -0.27
N TYR A 61 6.88 -6.94 -1.21
CA TYR A 61 8.11 -6.16 -1.09
C TYR A 61 8.37 -5.41 -2.40
N LEU A 62 8.33 -4.08 -2.35
CA LEU A 62 8.67 -3.22 -3.48
C LEU A 62 9.32 -1.90 -3.04
N ASN A 63 10.01 -1.26 -3.98
CA ASN A 63 10.55 0.10 -3.89
C ASN A 63 10.56 0.72 -5.29
N GLY A 64 10.85 2.02 -5.39
CA GLY A 64 11.22 2.63 -6.66
C GLY A 64 12.58 2.13 -7.17
N ILE A 65 12.93 2.46 -8.41
CA ILE A 65 14.25 2.15 -9.00
C ILE A 65 15.21 3.34 -8.86
N ARG A 66 16.51 3.09 -8.61
CA ARG A 66 17.57 4.12 -8.64
C ARG A 66 17.18 5.38 -7.85
N GLY A 67 17.35 6.58 -8.43
CA GLY A 67 16.96 7.85 -7.83
C GLY A 67 15.47 8.01 -7.51
N ASN A 68 14.60 7.11 -8.00
CA ASN A 68 13.18 7.04 -7.63
C ASN A 68 12.90 6.12 -6.42
N ALA A 69 13.90 5.41 -5.89
CA ALA A 69 13.81 4.64 -4.64
C ALA A 69 13.91 5.55 -3.40
N HIS A 70 13.32 5.16 -2.27
CA HIS A 70 13.58 5.83 -0.98
C HIS A 70 13.69 4.86 0.20
N GLU A 71 12.57 4.37 0.73
CA GLU A 71 12.51 3.26 1.69
C GLU A 71 11.61 2.15 1.10
N PRO A 72 11.97 0.87 1.24
CA PRO A 72 11.15 -0.21 0.72
C PRO A 72 9.81 -0.29 1.45
N PHE A 73 8.74 -0.55 0.70
CA PHE A 73 7.45 -0.97 1.25
C PHE A 73 7.48 -2.47 1.51
N ILE A 74 7.13 -2.89 2.73
CA ILE A 74 7.17 -4.29 3.15
C ILE A 74 5.89 -4.60 3.93
N LEU A 75 5.08 -5.52 3.41
CA LEU A 75 3.91 -6.07 4.08
C LEU A 75 4.01 -7.59 4.14
N ARG A 76 4.34 -8.15 5.32
CA ARG A 76 4.49 -9.59 5.55
C ARG A 76 4.37 -9.93 7.04
N LYS A 77 4.29 -11.23 7.36
CA LYS A 77 4.40 -11.73 8.74
C LYS A 77 5.86 -11.73 9.24
N PRO A 78 6.08 -11.56 10.56
CA PRO A 78 5.12 -11.10 11.56
C PRO A 78 4.80 -9.61 11.33
N GLY A 79 3.52 -9.26 11.21
CA GLY A 79 3.17 -7.86 10.98
C GLY A 79 3.20 -7.08 12.28
N THR A 80 4.26 -6.29 12.43
CA THR A 80 4.38 -5.27 13.46
C THR A 80 4.01 -3.92 12.88
N TRP A 81 3.67 -2.97 13.74
CA TRP A 81 3.57 -1.57 13.33
C TRP A 81 4.86 -1.11 12.65
N THR A 82 4.71 -0.56 11.44
CA THR A 82 5.83 -0.16 10.58
C THR A 82 5.47 1.10 9.79
N PHE A 83 6.42 1.59 9.01
CA PHE A 83 6.23 2.73 8.12
C PHE A 83 7.06 2.57 6.84
N CYS A 84 6.73 3.36 5.83
CA CYS A 84 7.50 3.51 4.60
C CYS A 84 7.54 4.99 4.22
N LYS A 85 8.74 5.59 4.19
CA LYS A 85 8.92 6.92 3.60
C LYS A 85 9.08 6.78 2.11
N THR A 86 8.15 7.34 1.35
CA THR A 86 8.21 7.36 -0.11
C THR A 86 8.79 8.67 -0.63
N ALA A 87 8.78 9.73 0.20
CA ALA A 87 9.17 11.09 -0.20
C ALA A 87 8.44 11.59 -1.47
N ARG A 88 7.19 11.13 -1.68
CA ARG A 88 6.37 11.42 -2.89
C ARG A 88 7.06 11.01 -4.19
N LYS A 89 7.99 10.04 -4.13
CA LYS A 89 8.60 9.49 -5.33
C LYS A 89 7.59 8.66 -6.12
N PRO A 90 7.82 8.42 -7.42
CA PRO A 90 6.79 7.84 -8.29
C PRO A 90 6.15 6.54 -7.79
N TYR A 91 6.86 5.69 -7.04
CA TYR A 91 6.30 4.43 -6.52
C TYR A 91 5.30 4.63 -5.36
N ASP A 92 5.16 5.86 -4.84
CA ASP A 92 4.20 6.21 -3.79
C ASP A 92 2.76 5.87 -4.19
N VAL A 93 2.38 6.07 -5.46
CA VAL A 93 1.04 5.70 -5.95
C VAL A 93 0.77 4.21 -5.82
N VAL A 94 1.79 3.35 -5.97
CA VAL A 94 1.66 1.90 -5.79
C VAL A 94 1.49 1.58 -4.30
N VAL A 95 2.31 2.18 -3.44
CA VAL A 95 2.24 1.99 -1.98
C VAL A 95 0.88 2.42 -1.43
N SER A 96 0.45 3.63 -1.74
CA SER A 96 -0.83 4.20 -1.30
C SER A 96 -2.03 3.43 -1.87
N SER A 97 -1.98 2.98 -3.13
CA SER A 97 -3.03 2.12 -3.71
C SER A 97 -3.13 0.77 -3.02
N ILE A 98 -2.01 0.15 -2.62
CA ILE A 98 -2.03 -1.10 -1.85
C ILE A 98 -2.66 -0.88 -0.48
N LEU A 99 -2.28 0.19 0.23
CA LEU A 99 -2.84 0.53 1.54
C LEU A 99 -4.34 0.87 1.44
N LEU A 100 -4.75 1.61 0.42
CA LEU A 100 -6.16 1.89 0.14
C LEU A 100 -6.93 0.61 -0.16
N ARG A 101 -6.37 -0.29 -0.98
CA ARG A 101 -7.00 -1.56 -1.31
C ARG A 101 -7.18 -2.45 -0.08
N ILE A 102 -6.22 -2.46 0.83
CA ILE A 102 -6.36 -3.13 2.13
C ILE A 102 -7.56 -2.56 2.91
N TRP A 103 -7.66 -1.24 3.01
CA TRP A 103 -8.79 -0.60 3.69
C TRP A 103 -10.13 -0.93 3.02
N MET A 104 -10.19 -0.97 1.68
CA MET A 104 -11.41 -1.36 0.95
C MET A 104 -11.84 -2.81 1.25
N LEU A 105 -10.88 -3.73 1.38
CA LEU A 105 -11.14 -5.15 1.61
C LEU A 105 -11.45 -5.48 3.09
N ALA A 106 -10.73 -4.85 4.03
CA ALA A 106 -10.83 -5.14 5.46
C ALA A 106 -10.52 -3.90 6.32
N PRO A 107 -11.43 -2.90 6.35
CA PRO A 107 -11.16 -1.61 6.98
C PRO A 107 -10.90 -1.70 8.49
N LYS A 108 -11.42 -2.75 9.15
CA LYS A 108 -11.21 -2.99 10.59
C LYS A 108 -9.89 -3.69 10.92
N ASN A 109 -9.20 -4.22 9.92
CA ASN A 109 -7.94 -4.95 10.08
C ASN A 109 -6.72 -4.10 9.72
N LEU A 110 -6.92 -2.83 9.37
CA LEU A 110 -5.84 -1.91 9.04
C LEU A 110 -5.81 -0.76 10.03
N ASP A 111 -4.70 -0.64 10.74
CA ASP A 111 -4.33 0.60 11.42
C ASP A 111 -3.45 1.41 10.46
N LEU A 112 -3.91 2.59 10.04
CA LEU A 112 -3.31 3.38 8.96
C LEU A 112 -3.15 4.85 9.34
N GLY A 113 -1.90 5.34 9.24
CA GLY A 113 -1.51 6.74 9.30
C GLY A 113 -0.79 7.18 8.02
N SER A 114 -0.83 8.48 7.72
CA SER A 114 -0.06 9.09 6.63
C SER A 114 0.23 10.54 6.98
N ASP A 115 1.37 11.05 6.52
CA ASP A 115 1.66 12.49 6.57
C ASP A 115 0.73 13.31 5.67
N GLY A 116 0.02 12.66 4.74
CA GLY A 116 -0.90 13.28 3.78
C GLY A 116 -2.37 13.15 4.12
N GLY A 117 -3.16 14.03 3.50
CA GLY A 117 -4.61 14.08 3.61
C GLY A 117 -5.34 13.48 2.41
N TYR A 118 -6.62 13.82 2.28
CA TYR A 118 -7.48 13.38 1.18
C TYR A 118 -6.93 13.78 -0.20
N GLU A 119 -6.38 14.99 -0.33
CA GLU A 119 -5.85 15.48 -1.61
C GLU A 119 -4.56 14.76 -2.03
N ASP A 120 -3.70 14.37 -1.08
CA ASP A 120 -2.42 13.71 -1.38
C ASP A 120 -2.58 12.24 -1.82
N TRP A 121 -3.80 11.70 -1.80
CA TRP A 121 -4.12 10.32 -2.19
C TRP A 121 -5.03 10.27 -3.42
N ASP A 122 -5.15 11.37 -4.17
CA ASP A 122 -5.95 11.46 -5.39
C ASP A 122 -5.54 10.40 -6.44
N GLU A 123 -4.25 10.28 -6.73
CA GLU A 123 -3.73 9.30 -7.70
C GLU A 123 -4.07 7.85 -7.29
N ALA A 124 -3.95 7.54 -6.00
CA ALA A 124 -4.30 6.22 -5.47
C ALA A 124 -5.80 5.94 -5.57
N ARG A 125 -6.63 6.93 -5.25
CA ARG A 125 -8.08 6.80 -5.38
C ARG A 125 -8.51 6.62 -6.83
N ASP A 126 -7.95 7.40 -7.75
CA ASP A 126 -8.28 7.33 -9.18
C ASP A 126 -7.86 5.99 -9.77
N LEU A 127 -6.68 5.49 -9.40
CA LEU A 127 -6.19 4.17 -9.79
C LEU A 127 -7.10 3.07 -9.24
N CYS A 128 -7.41 3.08 -7.94
CA CYS A 128 -8.32 2.11 -7.34
C CYS A 128 -9.74 2.18 -7.95
N ALA A 129 -10.27 3.37 -8.23
CA ALA A 129 -11.56 3.54 -8.87
C ALA A 129 -11.58 3.02 -10.32
N THR A 130 -10.44 3.08 -11.01
CA THR A 130 -10.28 2.49 -12.35
C THR A 130 -10.32 0.96 -12.29
N LEU A 131 -9.66 0.35 -11.31
CA LEU A 131 -9.60 -1.10 -11.15
C LEU A 131 -10.88 -1.70 -10.54
N TRP A 132 -11.52 -0.98 -9.62
CA TRP A 132 -12.70 -1.41 -8.86
C TRP A 132 -13.80 -0.34 -8.88
N PRO A 133 -14.43 -0.05 -10.03
CA PRO A 133 -15.34 1.08 -10.20
C PRO A 133 -16.64 1.01 -9.39
N ASN A 134 -16.95 -0.15 -8.80
CA ASN A 134 -18.15 -0.36 -8.00
C ASN A 134 -17.87 -0.34 -6.48
N GLU A 135 -16.63 -0.06 -6.07
CA GLU A 135 -16.21 -0.03 -4.67
C GLU A 135 -15.78 1.40 -4.28
N PRO A 136 -16.22 1.93 -3.13
CA PRO A 136 -15.91 3.29 -2.72
C PRO A 136 -14.43 3.44 -2.33
N THR A 137 -13.78 4.50 -2.83
CA THR A 137 -12.35 4.80 -2.58
C THR A 137 -12.14 6.01 -1.65
N ASP A 138 -13.21 6.70 -1.25
CA ASP A 138 -13.19 7.93 -0.45
C ASP A 138 -13.52 7.71 1.04
N GLY A 139 -14.12 6.57 1.39
CA GLY A 139 -14.60 6.32 2.75
C GLY A 139 -13.51 6.25 3.83
N LEU A 140 -12.23 6.08 3.45
CA LEU A 140 -11.10 6.11 4.38
C LEU A 140 -11.05 7.42 5.18
N TRP A 141 -11.40 8.55 4.54
CA TRP A 141 -11.36 9.85 5.19
C TRP A 141 -12.69 10.25 5.85
N ALA A 142 -13.82 9.69 5.40
CA ALA A 142 -15.09 9.88 6.10
C ALA A 142 -15.04 9.34 7.54
N GLN A 143 -14.35 8.22 7.77
CA GLN A 143 -14.19 7.60 9.09
C GLN A 143 -13.29 8.38 10.07
N ARG A 144 -12.43 9.29 9.58
CA ARG A 144 -11.57 10.11 10.45
C ARG A 144 -12.32 11.30 11.06
N ASN A 145 -13.33 11.82 10.37
CA ASN A 145 -14.11 12.97 10.84
C ASN A 145 -15.14 12.61 11.92
N GLU A 146 -15.49 11.33 12.08
CA GLU A 146 -16.43 10.85 13.11
C GLU A 146 -15.77 10.59 14.49
N ASN A 147 -14.43 10.66 14.58
CA ASN A 147 -13.67 10.42 15.82
C ASN A 147 -13.01 11.70 16.39
N THR A 148 -13.53 12.86 16.01
CA THR A 148 -13.13 14.17 16.55
C THR A 148 -14.34 14.85 17.16
N ASP A 149 -14.78 14.34 18.31
CA ASP A 149 -15.61 15.02 19.31
C ASP A 149 -15.13 14.64 20.72
#